data_AF-A0A2I1UC32-F1
#
_entry.id   AF-A0A2I1UC32-F1
#
_cell.length_a   1.000
_cell.length_b   1.000
_cell.length_c   1.000
_cell.angle_alpha   90.00
_cell.angle_beta   90.00
_cell.angle_gamma   90.00
#
_symmetry.space_group_name_H-M   'P 1'
#
loop_
_entity.id
_entity.type
_entity.pdbx_description
1 polymer ?
#
loop_
_entity_poly.entity_id
_entity_poly.type
_entity_poly.pdbx_seq_one_letter_code
_entity_poly.pdbx_strand_id
1 'polypeptide(L)'
;MRNINYSTFLSAKDALTFEECQNIHQTILNNIGNDEEILEVWSEFLQASISYAHIRSQWLLWEREERQQKDEGRTAKHERVIYCLKLLSRYLGQEGVDVSWFDAIEDNRKQIGDFACYIAYIYSINAR
;
A
#
# COMPACT_ATOMS: atom_id res chain seq x y z
N MET A 1 17.99 -6.87 -19.87
CA MET A 1 17.43 -6.42 -18.58
C MET A 1 16.33 -5.43 -18.87
N ARG A 2 15.11 -5.58 -18.34
CA ARG A 2 14.11 -4.51 -18.47
C ARG A 2 14.64 -3.29 -17.69
N ASN A 3 14.58 -2.11 -18.30
CA ASN A 3 14.85 -0.87 -17.57
C ASN A 3 13.70 -0.65 -16.58
N ILE A 4 13.91 -0.98 -15.31
CA ILE A 4 12.93 -0.78 -14.24
C ILE A 4 13.21 0.57 -13.63
N ASN A 5 12.33 1.54 -13.87
CA ASN A 5 12.42 2.88 -13.30
C ASN A 5 11.02 3.50 -13.16
N TYR A 6 10.96 4.67 -12.52
CA TYR A 6 9.70 5.36 -12.29
C TYR A 6 8.95 5.73 -13.57
N SER A 7 9.65 6.19 -14.62
CA SER A 7 9.03 6.52 -15.91
C SER A 7 8.36 5.30 -16.56
N THR A 8 8.96 4.11 -16.46
CA THR A 8 8.32 2.88 -16.95
C THR A 8 7.12 2.46 -16.10
N PHE A 9 7.14 2.70 -14.79
CA PHE A 9 5.99 2.48 -13.92
C PHE A 9 4.82 3.37 -14.31
N LEU A 10 5.05 4.67 -14.54
CA LEU A 10 4.02 5.63 -14.95
C LEU A 10 3.32 5.27 -16.27
N SER A 11 3.93 4.44 -17.12
CA SER A 11 3.29 3.96 -18.36
C SER A 11 2.26 2.83 -18.13
N ALA A 12 2.18 2.27 -16.91
CA ALA A 12 1.17 1.26 -16.59
C ALA A 12 -0.23 1.91 -16.52
N LYS A 13 -1.23 1.25 -17.11
CA LYS A 13 -2.62 1.72 -17.17
C LYS A 13 -3.20 2.03 -15.78
N ASP A 14 -2.73 1.31 -14.77
CA ASP A 14 -3.22 1.29 -13.40
C ASP A 14 -2.18 1.83 -12.40
N ALA A 15 -1.20 2.60 -12.86
CA ALA A 15 -0.21 3.22 -11.98
C ALA A 15 -0.90 4.19 -11.01
N LEU A 16 -0.64 4.01 -9.70
CA LEU A 16 -0.90 5.05 -8.71
C LEU A 16 0.36 5.91 -8.56
N THR A 17 0.29 7.17 -8.99
CA THR A 17 1.43 8.10 -8.97
C THR A 17 1.91 8.39 -7.56
N PHE A 18 3.11 8.99 -7.45
CA PHE A 18 3.69 9.32 -6.14
C PHE A 18 2.86 10.42 -5.47
N GLU A 19 2.40 11.39 -6.26
CA GLU A 19 1.53 12.48 -5.84
C GLU A 19 0.16 11.97 -5.37
N GLU A 20 -0.45 11.00 -6.07
CA GLU A 20 -1.70 10.37 -5.62
C GLU A 20 -1.50 9.61 -4.30
N CYS A 21 -0.41 8.83 -4.19
CA CYS A 21 -0.07 8.16 -2.94
C CYS A 21 0.15 9.16 -1.79
N GLN A 22 0.84 10.26 -2.06
CA GLN A 22 1.09 11.32 -1.09
C GLN A 22 -0.21 11.98 -0.63
N ASN A 23 -1.13 12.26 -1.56
CA ASN A 23 -2.43 12.83 -1.22
C ASN A 23 -3.24 11.89 -0.33
N ILE A 24 -3.31 10.59 -0.67
CA ILE A 24 -3.99 9.58 0.17
C ILE A 24 -3.35 9.53 1.56
N HIS A 25 -2.02 9.44 1.64
CA HIS A 25 -1.31 9.38 2.90
C HIS A 25 -1.56 10.62 3.76
N GLN A 26 -1.52 11.81 3.17
CA GLN A 26 -1.77 13.07 3.89
C GLN A 26 -3.21 13.15 4.39
N THR A 27 -4.19 12.71 3.61
CA THR A 27 -5.59 12.63 4.04
C THR A 27 -5.73 11.72 5.26
N ILE A 28 -5.09 10.55 5.27
CA ILE A 28 -5.09 9.66 6.44
C ILE A 28 -4.45 10.36 7.65
N LEU A 29 -3.25 10.91 7.51
CA LEU A 29 -2.52 11.55 8.62
C LEU A 29 -3.28 12.74 9.23
N ASN A 30 -3.99 13.51 8.40
CA ASN A 30 -4.80 14.64 8.87
C ASN A 30 -6.03 14.22 9.67
N ASN A 31 -6.49 12.98 9.52
CA ASN A 31 -7.77 12.51 10.06
C ASN A 31 -7.65 11.34 11.05
N ILE A 32 -6.46 10.76 11.21
CA ILE A 32 -6.25 9.60 12.08
C ILE A 32 -6.54 9.87 13.56
N GLY A 33 -6.43 11.14 13.99
CA GLY A 33 -6.74 11.57 15.33
C GLY A 33 -5.93 10.84 16.41
N ASN A 34 -6.57 10.59 17.55
CA ASN A 34 -5.99 9.90 18.71
C ASN A 34 -6.82 8.68 19.16
N ASP A 35 -7.75 8.21 18.32
CA ASP A 35 -8.55 7.03 18.62
C ASP A 35 -7.67 5.78 18.62
N GLU A 36 -7.71 5.01 19.72
CA GLU A 36 -6.80 3.87 19.92
C GLU A 36 -7.03 2.76 18.89
N GLU A 37 -8.29 2.51 18.51
CA GLU A 37 -8.65 1.47 17.55
C GLU A 37 -8.18 1.86 16.13
N ILE A 38 -8.37 3.13 15.74
CA ILE A 38 -7.87 3.65 14.46
C ILE A 38 -6.33 3.58 14.42
N LEU A 39 -5.66 3.98 15.49
CA LEU A 39 -4.21 3.95 15.60
C LEU A 39 -3.65 2.53 15.55
N GLU A 40 -4.32 1.55 16.15
CA GLU A 40 -3.97 0.14 16.05
C GLU A 40 -4.05 -0.34 14.60
N VAL A 41 -5.18 -0.10 13.92
CA VAL A 41 -5.37 -0.49 12.52
C VAL A 41 -4.35 0.18 11.59
N TRP A 42 -4.02 1.44 11.84
CA TRP A 42 -2.97 2.13 11.09
C TRP A 42 -1.60 1.48 11.31
N SER A 43 -1.23 1.19 12.56
CA SER A 43 0.02 0.47 12.86
C SER A 43 0.08 -0.88 12.15
N GLU A 44 -1.01 -1.64 12.13
CA GLU A 44 -1.10 -2.90 11.40
C GLU A 44 -0.95 -2.71 9.89
N PHE A 45 -1.59 -1.68 9.32
CA PHE A 45 -1.46 -1.34 7.90
C PHE A 45 -0.01 -1.00 7.52
N LEU A 46 0.70 -0.24 8.36
CA LEU A 46 2.12 0.10 8.15
C LEU A 46 2.98 -1.18 8.12
N GLN A 47 2.82 -2.06 9.10
CA GLN A 47 3.56 -3.32 9.17
C GLN A 47 3.26 -4.23 7.98
N ALA A 48 1.98 -4.34 7.60
CA ALA A 48 1.55 -5.10 6.43
C ALA A 48 2.15 -4.53 5.15
N SER A 49 2.17 -3.20 5.00
CA SER A 49 2.73 -2.51 3.85
C SER A 49 4.23 -2.74 3.70
N ILE A 50 5.00 -2.66 4.79
CA ILE A 50 6.43 -2.94 4.78
C ILE A 50 6.71 -4.41 4.42
N SER A 51 5.98 -5.34 5.02
CA SER A 51 6.11 -6.78 4.75
C SER A 51 5.79 -7.12 3.29
N TYR A 52 4.71 -6.53 2.75
CA TYR A 52 4.32 -6.70 1.35
C TYR A 52 5.31 -6.04 0.39
N ALA A 53 5.77 -4.83 0.68
CA ALA A 53 6.74 -4.11 -0.14
C ALA A 53 8.07 -4.88 -0.23
N HIS A 54 8.51 -5.49 0.88
CA HIS A 54 9.70 -6.34 0.89
C HIS A 54 9.57 -7.50 -0.11
N ILE A 55 8.50 -8.30 -0.02
CA ILE A 55 8.32 -9.45 -0.92
C ILE A 55 8.09 -9.00 -2.37
N ARG A 56 7.40 -7.87 -2.59
CA ARG A 56 7.13 -7.31 -3.93
C ARG A 56 8.40 -6.77 -4.60
N SER A 57 9.31 -6.17 -3.84
CA SER A 57 10.59 -5.65 -4.35
C SER A 57 11.49 -6.74 -4.93
N GLN A 58 11.37 -7.97 -4.42
CA GLN A 58 12.14 -9.13 -4.87
C GLN A 58 11.52 -9.83 -6.09
N TRP A 59 10.25 -9.54 -6.42
CA TRP A 59 9.50 -10.27 -7.44
C TRP A 59 10.17 -10.32 -8.83
N LEU A 60 10.81 -9.22 -9.23
CA LEU A 60 11.49 -9.12 -10.53
C LEU A 60 12.91 -9.72 -10.52
N LEU A 61 13.41 -10.13 -9.35
CA LEU A 61 14.71 -10.77 -9.17
C LEU A 61 14.63 -12.29 -9.14
N TRP A 62 13.44 -12.85 -8.95
CA TRP A 62 13.22 -14.29 -8.87
C TRP A 62 12.97 -14.92 -10.23
N GLU A 63 13.47 -16.15 -10.37
CA GLU A 63 13.13 -17.00 -11.49
C GLU A 63 11.67 -17.45 -11.44
N ARG A 64 11.20 -18.12 -12.50
CA ARG A 64 9.80 -18.54 -12.61
C ARG A 64 9.41 -19.51 -11.49
N GLU A 65 10.22 -20.53 -11.22
CA GLU A 65 9.94 -21.53 -10.17
C GLU A 65 9.88 -20.88 -8.78
N GLU A 66 10.81 -19.98 -8.48
CA GLU A 66 10.82 -19.25 -7.21
C GLU A 66 9.59 -18.36 -7.04
N ARG A 67 9.15 -17.67 -8.10
CA ARG A 67 7.90 -16.89 -8.08
C ARG A 67 6.72 -17.78 -7.75
N GLN A 68 6.60 -18.93 -8.40
CA GLN A 68 5.51 -19.87 -8.16
C GLN A 68 5.46 -20.33 -6.69
N GLN A 69 6.62 -20.61 -6.09
CA GLN A 69 6.71 -21.03 -4.68
C GLN A 69 6.35 -19.91 -3.70
N LYS A 70 6.66 -18.65 -4.05
CA LYS A 70 6.45 -17.49 -3.16
C LYS A 70 5.15 -16.74 -3.41
N ASP A 71 4.40 -17.10 -4.46
CA ASP A 71 3.20 -16.37 -4.89
C ASP A 71 2.08 -16.42 -3.85
N GLU A 72 1.84 -17.57 -3.22
CA GLU A 72 0.88 -17.70 -2.12
C GLU A 72 1.24 -16.78 -0.95
N GLY A 73 2.51 -16.80 -0.54
CA GLY A 73 3.02 -15.95 0.54
C GLY A 73 3.00 -14.46 0.21
N ARG A 74 3.08 -14.08 -1.07
CA ARG A 74 2.90 -12.70 -1.55
C ARG A 74 1.43 -12.31 -1.54
N THR A 75 0.55 -13.21 -1.99
CA THR A 75 -0.89 -13.01 -2.01
C THR A 75 -1.43 -12.78 -0.61
N ALA A 76 -1.05 -13.63 0.36
CA ALA A 76 -1.47 -13.47 1.75
C ALA A 76 -1.03 -12.12 2.37
N LYS A 77 0.22 -11.69 2.11
CA LYS A 77 0.69 -10.36 2.57
C LYS A 77 -0.11 -9.22 1.94
N HIS A 78 -0.44 -9.34 0.65
CA HIS A 78 -1.23 -8.35 -0.04
C HIS A 78 -2.67 -8.28 0.49
N GLU A 79 -3.27 -9.42 0.78
CA GLU A 79 -4.61 -9.50 1.37
C GLU A 79 -4.66 -8.85 2.75
N ARG A 80 -3.60 -8.97 3.54
CA ARG A 80 -3.49 -8.25 4.81
C ARG A 80 -3.45 -6.73 4.62
N VAL A 81 -2.69 -6.22 3.63
CA VAL A 81 -2.69 -4.79 3.27
C VAL A 81 -4.10 -4.31 2.90
N ILE A 82 -4.78 -5.03 2.00
CA ILE A 82 -6.13 -4.68 1.54
C ILE A 82 -7.11 -4.67 2.72
N TYR A 83 -7.04 -5.70 3.59
CA TYR A 83 -7.87 -5.79 4.77
C TYR A 83 -7.68 -4.59 5.70
N CYS A 84 -6.44 -4.28 6.09
CA CYS A 84 -6.16 -3.17 7.00
C CYS A 84 -6.57 -1.82 6.39
N LEU A 85 -6.32 -1.60 5.10
CA LEU A 85 -6.70 -0.35 4.44
C LEU A 85 -8.22 -0.17 4.35
N LYS A 86 -8.96 -1.25 4.07
CA LYS A 86 -10.43 -1.24 4.08
C LYS A 86 -11.01 -1.03 5.48
N LEU A 87 -10.37 -1.62 6.48
CA LEU A 87 -10.78 -1.43 7.87
C LEU A 87 -10.55 0.02 8.31
N LEU A 88 -9.40 0.59 7.96
CA LEU A 88 -9.06 1.98 8.24
C LEU A 88 -10.04 2.94 7.56
N SER A 89 -10.35 2.75 6.27
CA SER A 89 -11.31 3.61 5.57
C SER A 89 -12.69 3.53 6.24
N ARG A 90 -13.13 2.34 6.65
CA ARG A 90 -14.40 2.20 7.37
C ARG A 90 -14.43 2.99 8.68
N TYR A 91 -13.37 2.94 9.49
CA TYR A 91 -13.32 3.66 10.76
C TYR A 91 -13.22 5.17 10.57
N LEU A 92 -12.38 5.63 9.65
CA LEU A 92 -12.34 7.06 9.29
C LEU A 92 -13.70 7.56 8.79
N GLY A 93 -14.42 6.75 7.99
CA GLY A 93 -15.76 7.09 7.53
C GLY A 93 -16.79 7.17 8.66
N GLN A 94 -16.67 6.35 9.72
CA GLN A 94 -17.52 6.44 10.91
C GLN A 94 -17.30 7.74 11.69
N GLU A 95 -16.08 8.28 11.67
CA GLU A 95 -15.72 9.59 12.23
C GLU A 95 -16.08 10.77 11.32
N GLY A 96 -16.77 10.52 10.19
CA GLY A 96 -17.23 11.56 9.27
C GLY A 96 -16.16 12.07 8.30
N VAL A 97 -15.03 11.36 8.17
CA VAL A 97 -13.97 11.69 7.19
C VAL A 97 -14.43 11.30 5.78
N ASP A 98 -14.11 12.13 4.79
CA ASP A 98 -14.30 11.76 3.38
C ASP A 98 -13.33 10.64 2.99
N VAL A 99 -13.88 9.49 2.62
CA VAL A 99 -13.15 8.27 2.24
C VAL A 99 -13.23 7.97 0.75
N SER A 100 -13.66 8.94 -0.07
CA SER A 100 -13.70 8.83 -1.54
C SER A 100 -12.34 8.45 -2.16
N TRP A 101 -11.23 8.76 -1.48
CA TRP A 101 -9.89 8.33 -1.86
C TRP A 101 -9.73 6.81 -1.87
N PHE A 102 -10.43 6.09 -0.98
CA PHE A 102 -10.41 4.64 -0.92
C PHE A 102 -11.29 4.05 -2.01
N ASP A 103 -12.51 4.58 -2.18
CA ASP A 103 -13.45 4.17 -3.24
C ASP A 103 -12.81 4.27 -4.63
N ALA A 104 -11.93 5.26 -4.84
CA ALA A 104 -11.21 5.44 -6.09
C ALA A 104 -10.21 4.30 -6.42
N ILE A 105 -9.75 3.55 -5.42
CA ILE A 105 -8.72 2.51 -5.59
C ILE A 105 -9.15 1.11 -5.10
N GLU A 106 -10.31 0.97 -4.43
CA GLU A 106 -10.68 -0.25 -3.69
C GLU A 106 -10.76 -1.51 -4.57
N ASP A 107 -11.22 -1.35 -5.81
CA ASP A 107 -11.32 -2.44 -6.79
C ASP A 107 -9.99 -2.72 -7.51
N ASN A 108 -9.00 -1.85 -7.35
CA ASN A 108 -7.71 -1.95 -8.01
C ASN A 108 -6.62 -2.41 -7.03
N ARG A 109 -6.54 -3.73 -6.86
CA ARG A 109 -5.51 -4.38 -6.03
C ARG A 109 -4.08 -3.91 -6.37
N LYS A 110 -3.78 -3.55 -7.63
CA LYS A 110 -2.43 -3.08 -7.97
C LYS A 110 -2.16 -1.70 -7.40
N GLN A 111 -3.11 -0.77 -7.49
CA GLN A 111 -3.00 0.56 -6.88
C GLN A 111 -2.87 0.49 -5.36
N ILE A 112 -3.63 -0.38 -4.69
CA ILE A 112 -3.45 -0.63 -3.25
C ILE A 112 -2.03 -1.12 -2.95
N GLY A 113 -1.50 -2.03 -3.77
CA GLY A 113 -0.14 -2.49 -3.63
C GLY A 113 0.92 -1.43 -3.96
N ASP A 114 0.65 -0.50 -4.87
CA ASP A 114 1.51 0.65 -5.17
C ASP A 114 1.56 1.59 -3.97
N PHE A 115 0.40 1.87 -3.36
CA PHE A 115 0.31 2.65 -2.14
C PHE A 115 1.07 2.01 -0.97
N ALA A 116 0.98 0.69 -0.78
CA ALA A 116 1.77 -0.02 0.22
C ALA A 116 3.28 0.11 0.00
N CYS A 117 3.73 0.05 -1.26
CA CYS A 117 5.13 0.30 -1.60
C CYS A 117 5.56 1.75 -1.33
N TYR A 118 4.70 2.73 -1.59
CA TYR A 118 4.94 4.13 -1.23
C TYR A 118 5.11 4.31 0.29
N ILE A 119 4.24 3.71 1.10
CA ILE A 119 4.33 3.76 2.56
C ILE A 119 5.68 3.19 3.04
N ALA A 120 6.06 2.02 2.56
CA ALA A 120 7.35 1.42 2.91
C ALA A 120 8.54 2.31 2.49
N TYR A 121 8.47 2.96 1.32
CA TYR A 121 9.47 3.93 0.88
C TYR A 121 9.57 5.11 1.85
N ILE A 122 8.46 5.79 2.16
CA ILE A 122 8.42 6.97 3.03
C ILE A 122 8.98 6.65 4.43
N TYR A 123 8.59 5.52 5.00
CA TYR A 123 9.10 5.10 6.32
C TYR A 123 10.60 4.80 6.29
N SER A 124 11.07 4.17 5.22
CA SER A 124 12.50 3.85 5.06
C SER A 124 13.36 5.10 4.95
N ILE A 125 12.93 6.12 4.20
CA ILE A 125 13.73 7.35 4.00
C ILE A 125 13.71 8.30 5.20
N ASN A 126 12.67 8.25 6.04
CA ASN A 126 12.58 9.05 7.27
C ASN A 126 13.38 8.45 8.43
N ALA A 127 13.82 7.19 8.34
CA ALA A 127 14.68 6.52 9.33
C ALA A 127 16.18 6.82 9.17
N ARG A 128 16.53 7.88 8.42
CA ARG A 128 17.91 8.31 8.17
C ARG A 128 18.56 8.97 9.38
#